data_AF-A0A0J5AAL2-F1
#
_entry.id   AF-A0A0J5AAL2-F1
#
_cell.length_a   1.000
_cell.length_b   1.000
_cell.length_c   1.000
_cell.angle_alpha   90.00
_cell.angle_beta   90.00
_cell.angle_gamma   90.00
#
_symmetry.space_group_name_H-M   'P 1'
#
loop_
_entity.id
_entity.type
_entity.pdbx_description
1 polymer ?
#
loop_
_entity_poly.entity_id
_entity_poly.type
_entity_poly.pdbx_seq_one_letter_code
_entity_poly.pdbx_strand_id
1 'polypeptide(L)'
;MKPAKIHLLEPQFLGYTGILCGVYFKDGISVAELPFLDQQRICASMRAETIDGQNVSPSAAFSNRNELVADQIVEPTAPDIVPMKRGVAKEETKHVQRFTREELESIADCEGIAGLRQIGNTLGVKAKGIVEMIEGILKAQGGE
;
A
#
# COMPACT_ATOMS: atom_id res chain seq x y z
N MET A 1 22.84 -34.96 -2.49
CA MET A 1 23.84 -34.74 -1.42
C MET A 1 23.95 -35.99 -0.57
N LYS A 2 25.04 -36.13 0.18
CA LYS A 2 25.29 -37.29 1.05
C LYS A 2 24.57 -37.13 2.40
N PRO A 3 24.30 -38.23 3.12
CA PRO A 3 23.98 -38.17 4.53
C PRO A 3 25.05 -37.40 5.31
N ALA A 4 24.63 -36.60 6.28
CA ALA A 4 25.49 -35.77 7.09
C ALA A 4 24.83 -35.51 8.44
N LYS A 5 25.66 -35.20 9.45
CA LYS A 5 25.17 -34.68 10.73
C LYS A 5 24.81 -33.22 10.62
N ILE A 6 23.89 -32.77 11.46
CA ILE A 6 23.43 -31.38 11.54
C ILE A 6 23.87 -30.76 12.85
N HIS A 7 24.28 -29.49 12.79
CA HIS A 7 24.63 -28.64 13.91
C HIS A 7 23.64 -27.48 14.02
N LEU A 8 23.06 -27.29 15.21
CA LEU A 8 22.15 -26.19 15.52
C LEU A 8 22.96 -24.95 15.89
N LEU A 9 22.67 -23.81 15.27
CA LEU A 9 23.45 -22.58 15.42
C LEU A 9 22.80 -21.52 16.31
N GLU A 10 21.52 -21.67 16.61
CA GLU A 10 20.82 -20.79 17.54
C GLU A 10 21.45 -20.88 18.94
N PRO A 11 21.78 -19.76 19.61
CA PRO A 11 22.47 -19.76 20.90
C PRO A 11 21.80 -20.63 21.98
N GLN A 12 20.47 -20.69 21.95
CA GLN A 12 19.65 -21.49 22.88
C GLN A 12 19.80 -23.00 22.65
N PHE A 13 20.23 -23.42 21.46
CA PHE A 13 20.34 -24.83 21.06
C PHE A 13 21.78 -25.35 20.98
N LEU A 14 22.80 -24.52 21.16
CA LEU A 14 24.21 -24.93 21.13
C LEU A 14 24.54 -26.03 22.17
N GLY A 15 23.92 -25.97 23.35
CA GLY A 15 24.08 -27.00 24.40
C GLY A 15 22.95 -28.02 24.45
N TYR A 16 22.06 -28.04 23.46
CA TYR A 16 20.84 -28.84 23.53
C TYR A 16 21.14 -30.33 23.39
N THR A 17 20.63 -31.11 24.34
CA THR A 17 20.68 -32.58 24.32
C THR A 17 19.28 -33.13 24.51
N GLY A 18 18.76 -33.83 23.52
CA GLY A 18 17.37 -34.29 23.50
C GLY A 18 16.84 -34.56 22.10
N ILE A 19 15.55 -34.89 22.01
CA ILE A 19 14.87 -35.14 20.73
C ILE A 19 14.28 -33.83 20.21
N LEU A 20 14.69 -33.44 19.01
CA LEU A 20 14.15 -32.31 18.27
C LEU A 20 13.96 -32.71 16.80
N CYS A 21 12.85 -32.29 16.19
CA CYS A 21 12.52 -32.66 14.80
C CYS A 21 12.56 -34.18 14.51
N GLY A 22 12.29 -35.02 15.52
CA GLY A 22 12.37 -36.49 15.42
C GLY A 22 13.80 -37.05 15.44
N VAL A 23 14.81 -36.23 15.71
CA VAL A 23 16.23 -36.60 15.74
C VAL A 23 16.79 -36.35 17.14
N TYR A 24 17.61 -37.26 17.63
CA TYR A 24 18.32 -37.06 18.89
C TYR A 24 19.60 -36.23 18.67
N PHE A 25 19.70 -35.12 19.39
CA PHE A 25 20.85 -34.23 19.42
C PHE A 25 21.61 -34.39 20.73
N LYS A 26 22.92 -34.19 20.66
CA LYS A 26 23.82 -34.08 21.80
C LYS A 26 24.70 -32.87 21.59
N ASP A 27 24.67 -31.94 22.54
CA ASP A 27 25.42 -30.67 22.48
C ASP A 27 25.17 -29.92 21.15
N GLY A 28 23.90 -29.82 20.75
CA GLY A 28 23.49 -29.14 19.52
C GLY A 28 23.81 -29.87 18.21
N ILE A 29 24.43 -31.06 18.27
CA ILE A 29 24.81 -31.85 17.09
C ILE A 29 24.00 -33.14 17.01
N SER A 30 23.51 -33.49 15.82
CA SER A 30 22.78 -34.75 15.63
C SER A 30 23.69 -35.96 15.89
N VAL A 31 23.21 -36.94 16.66
CA VAL A 31 24.02 -38.12 16.99
C VAL A 31 24.23 -39.00 15.75
N ALA A 32 23.16 -39.20 14.97
CA ALA A 32 23.19 -39.93 13.71
C ALA A 32 23.37 -38.98 12.51
N GLU A 33 23.93 -39.53 11.43
CA GLU A 33 23.83 -38.91 10.11
C GLU A 33 22.39 -38.98 9.62
N LEU A 34 21.94 -37.88 9.02
CA LEU A 34 20.57 -37.75 8.56
C LEU A 34 20.51 -37.90 7.05
N PRO A 35 19.47 -38.55 6.50
CA PRO A 35 19.16 -38.49 5.08
C PRO A 35 19.00 -37.04 4.61
N PHE A 36 19.32 -36.79 3.35
CA PHE A 36 19.30 -35.42 2.81
C PHE A 36 17.95 -34.72 2.98
N LEU A 37 16.83 -35.44 2.87
CA LEU A 37 15.50 -34.86 3.06
C LEU A 37 15.28 -34.33 4.48
N ASP A 38 15.77 -35.05 5.49
CA ASP A 38 15.68 -34.63 6.89
C ASP A 38 16.60 -33.45 7.17
N GLN A 39 17.81 -33.44 6.58
CA GLN A 39 18.71 -32.30 6.64
C GLN A 39 18.03 -31.03 6.09
N GLN A 40 17.44 -31.09 4.89
CA GLN A 40 16.74 -29.96 4.28
C GLN A 40 15.61 -29.44 5.17
N ARG A 41 14.80 -30.35 5.73
CA ARG A 41 13.66 -29.99 6.57
C ARG A 41 14.11 -29.26 7.83
N ILE A 42 15.17 -29.73 8.48
CA ILE A 42 15.69 -29.12 9.71
C ILE A 42 16.32 -27.75 9.39
N CYS A 43 17.20 -27.66 8.37
CA CYS A 43 17.82 -26.39 7.97
C CYS A 43 16.81 -25.35 7.44
N ALA A 44 15.65 -25.78 6.94
CA ALA A 44 14.57 -24.88 6.52
C ALA A 44 13.76 -24.34 7.70
N SER A 45 13.65 -25.11 8.78
CA SER A 45 12.79 -24.77 9.92
C SER A 45 13.54 -24.01 11.03
N MET A 46 14.86 -24.19 11.09
CA MET A 46 15.70 -23.67 12.17
C MET A 46 17.03 -23.18 11.61
N ARG A 47 17.73 -22.32 12.37
CA ARG A 47 19.10 -21.94 12.01
C ARG A 47 20.05 -23.11 12.29
N ALA A 48 20.29 -23.91 11.27
CA ALA A 48 21.14 -25.09 11.33
C ALA A 48 21.93 -25.30 10.03
N GLU A 49 23.04 -26.01 10.14
CA GLU A 49 23.92 -26.35 9.03
C GLU A 49 24.42 -27.79 9.14
N THR A 50 24.95 -28.35 8.06
CA THR A 50 25.72 -29.60 8.15
C THR A 50 27.01 -29.35 8.95
N ILE A 51 27.63 -30.41 9.46
CA ILE A 51 28.95 -30.30 10.13
C ILE A 51 30.04 -29.67 9.24
N ASP A 52 29.85 -29.70 7.91
CA ASP A 52 30.73 -29.09 6.92
C ASP A 52 30.46 -27.58 6.73
N GLY A 53 29.58 -26.99 7.55
CA GLY A 53 29.22 -25.58 7.51
C GLY A 53 28.27 -25.20 6.38
N GLN A 54 27.52 -26.16 5.81
CA GLN A 54 26.61 -25.89 4.70
C GLN A 54 25.16 -25.83 5.15
N ASN A 55 24.50 -24.70 4.86
CA ASN A 55 23.05 -24.62 4.93
C ASN A 55 22.44 -25.30 3.70
N VAL A 56 21.78 -26.44 3.91
CA VAL A 56 21.18 -27.24 2.83
C VAL A 56 19.67 -27.00 2.68
N SER A 57 19.11 -25.95 3.28
CA SER A 57 17.70 -25.59 3.11
C SER A 57 17.36 -25.32 1.65
N PRO A 58 16.08 -25.51 1.23
CA PRO A 58 15.64 -25.18 -0.12
C PRO A 58 15.90 -23.72 -0.50
N SER A 59 15.77 -22.79 0.46
CA SER A 59 16.05 -21.36 0.27
C SER A 59 17.54 -21.13 0.00
N ALA A 60 18.44 -21.72 0.80
CA ALA A 60 19.88 -21.62 0.57
C ALA A 60 20.30 -22.25 -0.76
N ALA A 61 19.69 -23.38 -1.14
CA ALA A 61 19.91 -24.00 -2.44
C ALA A 61 19.43 -23.10 -3.60
N PHE A 62 18.32 -22.37 -3.45
CA PHE A 62 17.85 -21.41 -4.44
C PHE A 62 18.77 -20.19 -4.54
N SER A 63 19.21 -19.63 -3.40
CA SER A 63 20.18 -18.54 -3.36
C SER A 63 21.49 -18.93 -4.05
N ASN A 64 22.04 -20.11 -3.75
CA ASN A 64 23.26 -20.61 -4.37
C ASN A 64 23.13 -20.80 -5.89
N ARG A 65 21.95 -21.20 -6.39
CA ARG A 65 21.73 -21.33 -7.84
C ARG A 65 21.77 -19.99 -8.57
N ASN A 66 21.39 -18.92 -7.90
CA ASN A 66 21.36 -17.57 -8.47
C ASN A 66 22.60 -16.75 -8.06
N GLU A 67 23.63 -17.38 -7.48
CA GLU A 67 24.85 -16.74 -6.95
C GLU A 67 24.57 -15.64 -5.90
N LEU A 68 23.39 -15.66 -5.29
CA LEU A 68 22.97 -14.66 -4.31
C LEU A 68 23.60 -14.98 -2.96
N VAL A 69 24.63 -14.21 -2.61
CA VAL A 69 25.27 -14.25 -1.28
C VAL A 69 24.60 -13.20 -0.39
N ALA A 70 24.47 -13.46 0.92
CA ALA A 70 23.83 -12.53 1.86
C ALA A 70 24.42 -11.10 1.80
N ASP A 71 25.73 -10.97 1.57
CA ASP A 71 26.42 -9.68 1.40
C ASP A 71 26.01 -8.91 0.13
N GLN A 72 25.40 -9.57 -0.84
CA GLN A 72 24.93 -8.95 -2.08
C GLN A 72 23.46 -8.47 -1.98
N ILE A 73 22.77 -8.82 -0.89
CA ILE A 73 21.38 -8.41 -0.66
C ILE A 73 21.40 -7.04 0.01
N VAL A 74 21.38 -5.99 -0.81
CA VAL A 74 21.14 -4.63 -0.33
C VAL A 74 19.63 -4.45 -0.21
N GLU A 75 19.13 -4.25 1.00
CA GLU A 75 17.74 -3.80 1.18
C GLU A 75 17.59 -2.44 0.47
N PRO A 76 16.73 -2.32 -0.56
CA PRO A 76 16.50 -1.04 -1.19
C PRO A 76 15.88 -0.12 -0.14
N THR A 77 16.53 1.02 0.11
CA THR A 77 16.00 2.06 1.00
C THR A 77 14.59 2.38 0.53
N ALA A 78 13.61 2.15 1.42
CA ALA A 78 12.24 2.54 1.13
C ALA A 78 12.24 4.02 0.76
N PRO A 79 11.55 4.43 -0.33
CA PRO A 79 11.42 5.84 -0.63
C PRO A 79 10.82 6.55 0.57
N ASP A 80 11.31 7.76 0.87
CA ASP A 80 10.78 8.58 1.94
C ASP A 80 9.26 8.63 1.82
N ILE A 81 8.58 8.46 2.95
CA ILE A 81 7.12 8.54 3.04
C ILE A 81 6.75 9.99 2.75
N VAL A 82 6.61 10.33 1.48
CA VAL A 82 6.07 11.62 1.07
C VAL A 82 4.63 11.62 1.59
N PRO A 83 4.25 12.57 2.48
CA PRO A 83 2.88 12.68 2.89
C PRO A 83 2.04 12.75 1.62
N MET A 84 1.16 11.77 1.44
CA MET A 84 0.18 11.83 0.36
C MET A 84 -0.51 13.17 0.55
N LYS A 85 -0.21 14.14 -0.31
CA LYS A 85 -1.06 15.30 -0.47
C LYS A 85 -2.38 14.67 -0.90
N ARG A 86 -3.30 14.52 0.06
CA ARG A 86 -4.71 14.26 -0.24
C ARG A 86 -4.97 15.27 -1.33
N GLY A 87 -5.20 14.77 -2.55
CA GLY A 87 -5.67 15.64 -3.60
C GLY A 87 -6.84 16.35 -2.96
N VAL A 88 -6.72 17.66 -2.72
CA VAL A 88 -7.90 18.49 -2.79
C VAL A 88 -8.40 18.06 -4.14
N ALA A 89 -9.53 17.34 -4.17
CA ALA A 89 -10.19 17.09 -5.42
C ALA A 89 -10.09 18.44 -6.12
N LYS A 90 -9.50 18.48 -7.31
CA LYS A 90 -9.91 19.54 -8.21
C LYS A 90 -11.39 19.24 -8.35
N GLU A 91 -12.19 19.80 -7.44
CA GLU A 91 -13.43 20.42 -7.83
C GLU A 91 -12.98 21.17 -9.06
N GLU A 92 -13.27 20.58 -10.22
CA GLU A 92 -13.59 21.37 -11.37
C GLU A 92 -14.61 22.36 -10.80
N THR A 93 -14.10 23.51 -10.37
CA THR A 93 -14.89 24.69 -10.14
C THR A 93 -15.47 24.91 -11.51
N LYS A 94 -16.65 24.32 -11.75
CA LYS A 94 -17.54 24.75 -12.82
C LYS A 94 -17.50 26.25 -12.66
N HIS A 95 -16.91 26.93 -13.64
CA HIS A 95 -16.90 28.38 -13.66
C HIS A 95 -18.37 28.77 -13.65
N VAL A 96 -18.92 29.03 -12.45
CA VAL A 96 -20.26 29.53 -12.30
C VAL A 96 -20.13 30.95 -12.78
N GLN A 97 -20.57 31.19 -14.02
CA GLN A 97 -20.61 32.51 -14.60
C GLN A 97 -21.44 33.39 -13.68
N ARG A 98 -20.79 34.35 -13.04
CA ARG A 98 -21.46 35.33 -12.17
C ARG A 98 -22.12 36.35 -13.07
N PHE A 99 -23.39 36.60 -12.83
CA PHE A 99 -24.15 37.63 -13.53
C PHE A 99 -24.28 38.83 -12.61
N THR A 100 -24.06 40.01 -13.14
CA THR A 100 -24.37 41.27 -12.47
C THR A 100 -25.88 41.53 -12.55
N ARG A 101 -26.39 42.40 -11.68
CA ARG A 101 -27.81 42.76 -11.67
C ARG A 101 -28.27 43.33 -13.02
N GLU A 102 -27.45 44.19 -13.61
CA GLU A 102 -27.72 44.86 -14.90
C GLU A 102 -27.82 43.84 -16.06
N GLU A 103 -27.00 42.80 -16.05
CA GLU A 103 -27.05 41.72 -17.03
C GLU A 103 -28.32 40.88 -16.88
N LEU A 104 -28.73 40.57 -15.65
CA LEU A 104 -29.97 39.84 -15.39
C LEU A 104 -31.22 40.67 -15.74
N GLU A 105 -31.19 41.98 -15.51
CA GLU A 105 -32.26 42.90 -15.92
C GLU A 105 -32.34 42.98 -17.46
N SER A 106 -31.20 43.07 -18.15
CA SER A 106 -31.15 43.05 -19.62
C SER A 106 -31.69 41.73 -20.21
N ILE A 107 -31.36 40.59 -19.60
CA ILE A 107 -31.89 39.28 -20.00
C ILE A 107 -33.40 39.20 -19.74
N ALA A 108 -33.89 39.80 -18.66
CA ALA A 108 -35.32 39.87 -18.39
C ALA A 108 -36.07 40.74 -19.41
N ASP A 109 -35.47 41.84 -19.86
CA ASP A 109 -36.08 42.71 -20.86
C ASP A 109 -36.11 42.06 -22.26
N CYS A 110 -35.11 41.25 -22.60
CA CYS A 110 -35.04 40.56 -23.90
C CYS A 110 -35.80 39.23 -23.94
N GLU A 111 -35.63 38.37 -22.93
CA GLU A 111 -36.13 36.99 -22.91
C GLU A 111 -37.21 36.73 -21.85
N GLY A 112 -37.53 37.76 -21.04
CA GLY A 112 -38.49 37.64 -19.96
C GLY A 112 -38.02 36.72 -18.83
N ILE A 113 -39.00 36.29 -18.03
CA ILE A 113 -38.76 35.36 -16.92
C ILE A 113 -38.26 33.98 -17.38
N ALA A 114 -38.40 33.63 -18.66
CA ALA A 114 -37.95 32.34 -19.21
C ALA A 114 -36.42 32.23 -19.22
N GLY A 115 -35.71 33.28 -19.67
CA GLY A 115 -34.24 33.34 -19.65
C GLY A 115 -33.68 33.27 -18.24
N LEU A 116 -34.28 34.05 -17.32
CA LEU A 116 -33.90 34.02 -15.90
C LEU A 116 -34.11 32.65 -15.24
N ARG A 117 -35.14 31.88 -15.64
CA ARG A 117 -35.36 30.52 -15.13
C ARG A 117 -34.28 29.54 -15.56
N GLN A 118 -33.69 29.70 -16.75
CA GLN A 118 -32.60 28.81 -17.17
C GLN A 118 -31.36 29.01 -16.30
N ILE A 119 -31.02 30.26 -16.01
CA ILE A 119 -29.92 30.64 -15.12
C ILE A 119 -30.23 30.20 -13.68
N GLY A 120 -31.43 30.52 -13.19
CA GLY A 120 -31.90 30.16 -11.85
C GLY A 120 -31.92 28.65 -11.60
N ASN A 121 -32.39 27.85 -12.56
CA ASN A 121 -32.41 26.38 -12.43
C ASN A 121 -31.00 25.78 -12.28
N THR A 122 -30.01 26.36 -12.96
CA THR A 122 -28.60 25.94 -12.85
C THR A 122 -28.04 26.22 -11.46
N LEU A 123 -28.57 27.26 -10.79
CA LEU A 123 -28.20 27.69 -9.43
C LEU A 123 -29.16 27.18 -8.35
N GLY A 124 -30.19 26.41 -8.71
CA GLY A 124 -31.20 25.88 -7.78
C GLY A 124 -32.24 26.91 -7.29
N VAL A 125 -32.36 28.07 -7.93
CA VAL A 125 -33.28 29.16 -7.58
C VAL A 125 -34.61 29.02 -8.32
N LYS A 126 -35.73 29.14 -7.60
CA LYS A 126 -37.09 29.11 -8.17
C LYS A 126 -37.92 30.29 -7.62
N ALA A 127 -38.34 31.18 -8.51
CA ALA A 127 -39.21 32.32 -8.18
C ALA A 127 -40.34 32.51 -9.21
N LYS A 128 -41.39 33.23 -8.83
CA LYS A 128 -42.56 33.51 -9.68
C LYS A 128 -42.48 34.88 -10.35
N GLY A 129 -41.80 35.85 -9.75
CA GLY A 129 -41.53 37.17 -10.32
C GLY A 129 -40.12 37.33 -10.91
N ILE A 130 -39.95 38.28 -11.83
CA ILE A 130 -38.66 38.64 -12.43
C ILE A 130 -37.70 39.17 -11.35
N VAL A 131 -38.14 40.16 -10.56
CA VAL A 131 -37.33 40.79 -9.50
C VAL A 131 -36.89 39.76 -8.46
N GLU A 132 -37.83 38.92 -7.98
CA GLU A 132 -37.54 37.83 -7.03
C GLU A 132 -36.54 36.81 -7.59
N MET A 133 -36.57 36.56 -8.90
CA MET A 133 -35.65 35.64 -9.57
C MET A 133 -34.23 36.23 -9.64
N ILE A 134 -34.11 37.52 -9.96
CA ILE A 134 -32.82 38.23 -10.03
C ILE A 134 -32.16 38.26 -8.64
N GLU A 135 -32.91 38.63 -7.60
CA GLU A 135 -32.41 38.63 -6.22
C GLU A 135 -31.99 37.24 -5.77
N GLY A 136 -32.80 36.22 -6.09
CA GLY A 136 -32.47 34.83 -5.77
C GLY A 136 -31.18 34.35 -6.45
N ILE A 137 -30.95 34.73 -7.71
CA ILE A 137 -29.74 34.40 -8.47
C ILE A 137 -28.52 35.11 -7.87
N LEU A 138 -28.61 36.40 -7.58
CA LEU A 138 -27.51 37.17 -6.98
C LEU A 138 -27.10 36.59 -5.62
N LYS A 139 -28.09 36.23 -4.79
CA LYS A 139 -27.87 35.57 -3.51
C LYS A 139 -27.21 34.19 -3.65
N ALA A 140 -27.65 33.39 -4.62
CA ALA A 140 -27.05 32.08 -4.91
C ALA A 140 -25.61 32.20 -5.44
N GLN A 141 -25.26 33.33 -6.05
CA GLN A 141 -23.91 33.64 -6.54
C GLN A 141 -22.98 34.26 -5.47
N GLY A 142 -23.50 34.51 -4.26
CA GLY A 142 -22.74 35.05 -3.13
C GLY A 142 -22.67 36.58 -3.08
N GLY A 143 -23.60 37.29 -3.74
CA GLY A 143 -23.89 38.69 -3.45
C GLY A 143 -24.82 38.80 -2.24
N GLU A 144 -24.62 39.81 -1.39
CA GLU A 144 -25.50 40.12 -0.24
C GLU A 144 -26.98 40.24 -0.63
#